data_AF-G4D5B9-F1
#
_entry.id   AF-G4D5B9-F1
#
_cell.length_a   1.000
_cell.length_b   1.000
_cell.length_c   1.000
_cell.angle_alpha   90.00
_cell.angle_beta   90.00
_cell.angle_gamma   90.00
#
_symmetry.space_group_name_H-M   'P 1'
#
loop_
_entity.id
_entity.type
_entity.pdbx_description
1 polymer ?
#
loop_
_entity_poly.entity_id
_entity_poly.type
_entity_poly.pdbx_seq_one_letter_code
_entity_poly.pdbx_strand_id
1 'polypeptide(L)' 'MEKLISLSLGEVMLKGDNRKTFINKIIGQVKKLTKNFQNVSVYRDFGKIYINCNEEDIDEIIKK' A
#
# COMPACT_ATOMS: atom_id res chain seq x y z
N MET A 1 -10.16 -17.17 4.34
CA MET A 1 -10.33 -15.71 4.21
C MET A 1 -9.04 -15.18 3.62
N GLU A 2 -9.13 -14.30 2.63
CA GLU A 2 -7.94 -13.64 2.07
C GLU A 2 -7.42 -12.60 3.05
N LYS A 3 -6.12 -12.61 3.36
CA LYS A 3 -5.48 -11.60 4.21
C LYS A 3 -4.88 -10.50 3.35
N LEU A 4 -5.12 -9.26 3.73
CA LEU A 4 -4.67 -8.06 3.02
C LEU A 4 -4.00 -7.11 4.01
N ILE A 5 -2.95 -6.44 3.57
CA ILE A 5 -2.36 -5.34 4.34
C ILE A 5 -3.10 -4.07 3.97
N SER A 6 -3.66 -3.37 4.96
CA SER A 6 -4.32 -2.07 4.77
C SER A 6 -3.45 -0.94 5.32
N LEU A 7 -3.13 0.03 4.47
CA LEU A 7 -2.37 1.21 4.82
C LEU A 7 -3.30 2.42 4.92
N SER A 8 -3.42 2.96 6.13
CA SER A 8 -4.25 4.12 6.44
C SER A 8 -3.38 5.37 6.54
N LEU A 9 -3.62 6.37 5.69
CA LEU A 9 -2.82 7.60 5.63
C LEU A 9 -3.37 8.75 6.48
N GLY A 10 -4.44 8.49 7.26
CA GLY A 10 -5.06 9.47 8.15
C GLY A 10 -5.48 10.75 7.44
N GLU A 11 -5.37 11.89 8.15
CA GLU A 11 -5.79 13.20 7.67
C GLU A 11 -5.00 13.72 6.46
N VAL A 12 -3.79 13.20 6.22
CA VAL A 12 -2.96 13.55 5.07
C VAL A 12 -3.62 13.12 3.75
N MET A 13 -4.48 12.10 3.80
CA MET A 13 -5.30 11.68 2.66
C MET A 13 -6.39 12.71 2.33
N LEU A 14 -6.80 13.55 3.28
CA LEU A 14 -8.02 14.35 3.19
C LEU A 14 -7.76 15.82 2.83
N LYS A 15 -6.53 16.31 2.95
CA LYS A 15 -6.20 17.73 2.83
C LYS A 15 -5.08 17.97 1.80
N GLY A 16 -5.22 19.03 1.00
CA GLY A 16 -4.17 19.57 0.13
C GLY A 16 -4.29 19.26 -1.37
N ASP A 17 -3.95 20.26 -2.20
CA ASP A 17 -4.02 20.20 -3.66
C ASP A 17 -3.09 19.13 -4.28
N ASN A 18 -1.99 18.80 -3.59
CA ASN A 18 -1.02 17.81 -4.04
C ASN A 18 -1.35 16.37 -3.66
N ARG A 19 -2.58 16.08 -3.17
CA ARG A 19 -2.99 14.74 -2.73
C ARG A 19 -2.70 13.66 -3.75
N LYS A 20 -3.10 13.84 -5.02
CA LYS A 20 -2.91 12.82 -6.07
C LYS A 20 -1.43 12.45 -6.22
N THR A 21 -0.56 13.45 -6.26
CA THR A 21 0.89 13.27 -6.36
C THR A 21 1.45 12.56 -5.14
N PHE A 22 1.00 12.93 -3.94
CA PHE A 22 1.40 12.28 -2.70
C PHE A 22 1.02 10.79 -2.67
N ILE A 23 -0.24 10.47 -2.97
CA ILE A 23 -0.71 9.08 -3.02
C ILE A 23 0.03 8.27 -4.07
N ASN A 24 0.25 8.84 -5.25
CA ASN A 24 1.02 8.16 -6.30
C ASN A 24 2.48 7.90 -5.87
N LYS A 25 3.11 8.82 -5.12
CA LYS A 25 4.45 8.61 -4.56
C LYS A 25 4.46 7.46 -3.55
N ILE A 26 3.46 7.37 -2.66
CA ILE A 26 3.36 6.27 -1.69
C ILE A 26 3.15 4.94 -2.40
N ILE A 27 2.20 4.85 -3.32
CA ILE A 27 1.97 3.63 -4.11
C ILE A 27 3.26 3.22 -4.84
N GLY A 28 3.99 4.18 -5.41
CA GLY A 28 5.27 3.94 -6.05
C GLY A 28 6.35 3.40 -5.11
N GLN A 29 6.41 3.89 -3.86
CA GLN A 29 7.32 3.39 -2.84
C GLN A 29 6.96 1.98 -2.41
N VAL A 30 5.68 1.72 -2.11
CA VAL A 30 5.19 0.39 -1.75
C VAL A 30 5.53 -0.61 -2.84
N LYS A 31 5.22 -0.32 -4.11
CA LYS A 31 5.57 -1.18 -5.26
C LYS A 31 7.07 -1.46 -5.38
N LYS A 32 7.93 -0.51 -5.00
CA LYS A 32 9.39 -0.70 -5.01
C LYS A 32 9.83 -1.61 -3.86
N LEU A 33 9.31 -1.42 -2.66
CA LEU A 33 9.61 -2.25 -1.48
C LEU A 33 9.15 -3.68 -1.67
N THR A 34 7.99 -3.86 -2.32
CA THR A 34 7.39 -5.17 -2.55
C THR A 34 7.83 -5.85 -3.86
N LYS A 35 8.74 -5.23 -4.63
CA LYS A 35 9.15 -5.73 -5.96
C LYS A 35 9.69 -7.16 -5.94
N ASN A 36 10.30 -7.58 -4.83
CA ASN A 36 10.98 -8.88 -4.73
C ASN A 36 10.03 -10.02 -4.31
N PHE A 37 8.78 -9.70 -3.95
CA PHE A 37 7.76 -10.69 -3.59
C PHE A 37 6.90 -11.00 -4.80
N GLN A 38 6.43 -12.25 -4.88
CA GLN A 38 5.58 -12.69 -5.99
C GLN A 38 4.12 -12.31 -5.76
N ASN A 39 3.37 -12.16 -6.84
CA ASN A 39 1.92 -11.92 -6.83
C ASN A 39 1.45 -10.71 -6.00
N VAL A 40 2.32 -9.71 -5.82
CA VAL A 40 1.93 -8.48 -5.11
C VAL A 40 1.12 -7.55 -6.00
N SER A 41 -0.06 -7.16 -5.53
CA SER A 41 -0.82 -6.07 -6.13
C SER A 41 -1.09 -4.96 -5.11
N VAL A 42 -0.99 -3.71 -5.58
CA VAL A 42 -1.21 -2.51 -4.76
C VAL A 42 -2.29 -1.68 -5.41
N TYR A 43 -3.38 -1.47 -4.70
CA TYR A 43 -4.53 -0.71 -5.18
C TYR A 43 -5.05 0.22 -4.09
N ARG A 44 -5.88 1.19 -4.47
CA ARG A 44 -6.51 2.14 -3.56
C ARG A 44 -8.00 1.89 -3.57
N ASP A 45 -8.59 1.77 -2.38
CA ASP A 45 -10.04 1.67 -2.24
C ASP A 45 -10.49 2.27 -0.90
N PHE A 46 -11.70 2.83 -0.84
CA PHE A 46 -12.30 3.49 0.34
C PHE A 46 -11.35 4.41 1.13
N GLY A 47 -10.47 5.14 0.42
CA GLY A 47 -9.51 6.07 1.06
C GLY A 47 -8.30 5.40 1.72
N LYS A 48 -8.12 4.09 1.58
CA LYS A 48 -6.94 3.34 2.01
C LYS A 48 -6.16 2.81 0.81
N ILE A 49 -4.93 2.40 1.05
CA ILE A 49 -4.13 1.62 0.10
C ILE A 49 -4.11 0.18 0.60
N TYR A 50 -4.43 -0.76 -0.27
CA TYR A 50 -4.40 -2.18 0.01
C TYR A 50 -3.24 -2.83 -0.74
N ILE A 51 -2.58 -3.77 -0.06
CA ILE A 51 -1.54 -4.61 -0.62
C ILE A 51 -2.03 -6.04 -0.50
N ASN A 52 -2.27 -6.66 -1.65
CA ASN A 52 -2.53 -8.09 -1.75
C ASN A 52 -1.20 -8.79 -2.02
N CYS A 53 -0.89 -9.82 -1.24
CA CYS A 53 0.36 -10.56 -1.26
C CYS A 53 0.13 -11.95 -0.63
N ASN A 54 1.09 -12.85 -0.76
CA ASN A 54 0.98 -14.16 -0.10
C ASN A 54 1.01 -13.98 1.41
N GLU A 55 0.29 -14.83 2.13
CA GLU A 55 0.18 -14.75 3.59
C GLU A 55 1.53 -14.87 4.29
N GLU A 56 2.44 -15.68 3.74
CA GLU A 56 3.81 -15.89 4.23
C GLU A 56 4.69 -14.63 4.12
N ASP A 57 4.38 -13.73 3.19
CA ASP A 57 5.16 -12.52 2.94
C ASP A 57 4.72 -11.34 3.81
N ILE A 58 3.55 -11.43 4.47
CA ILE A 58 2.92 -10.31 5.19
C ILE A 58 3.85 -9.74 6.26
N ASP A 59 4.42 -10.59 7.11
CA ASP A 59 5.28 -10.15 8.22
C ASP A 59 6.59 -9.52 7.72
N GLU A 60 7.12 -9.97 6.57
CA GLU A 60 8.32 -9.39 5.97
C GLU A 60 8.01 -8.02 5.34
N ILE A 61 6.90 -7.92 4.61
CA ILE A 61 6.47 -6.68 3.96
C ILE A 61 6.18 -5.59 4.99
N ILE A 62 5.56 -5.93 6.14
CA ILE A 62 5.27 -4.96 7.21
C ILE A 62 6.55 -4.42 7.87
N LYS A 63 7.65 -5.20 7.89
CA LYS A 63 8.92 -4.81 8.52
C LYS A 63 9.81 -3.91 7.65
N LYS A 64 9.52 -3.80 6.35
CA LYS A 64 10.28 -2.94 5.42
C LYS A 64 9.80 -1.50 5.41
#